data_AF-A0A5S3Z3Q1-F1
#
_entry.id   AF-A0A5S3Z3Q1-F1
#
_cell.length_a   1.000
_cell.length_b   1.000
_cell.length_c   1.000
_cell.angle_alpha   90.00
_cell.angle_beta   90.00
_cell.angle_gamma   90.00
#
_symmetry.space_group_name_H-M   'P 1'
#
loop_
_entity.id
_entity.type
_entity.pdbx_description
1 polymer ?
#
loop_
_entity_poly.entity_id
_entity_poly.type
_entity_poly.pdbx_seq_one_letter_code
_entity_poly.pdbx_strand_id
1 'polypeptide(L)'
;MRKIIFLVFSIFSLSAHATSLKNENNLSWLLNNYDKVEETVSRDKSYELIPVTNTLVEIWYHRDGATTAEVSIPIIMALIHHPDIMLPMLADNPDSFDRWLSQFNGIVFMDFSGESFDELTSLKVQLAESMSSFSQRSDHQLKPFVNKLIKQLEVTEVRTVN
;
A
#
# COMPACT_ATOMS: atom_id res chain seq x y z
N MET A 1 -46.92 33.89 9.96
CA MET A 1 -46.70 32.74 9.06
C MET A 1 -45.65 33.12 8.01
N ARG A 2 -44.44 32.58 8.09
CA ARG A 2 -43.43 32.75 7.03
C ARG A 2 -42.37 31.65 7.10
N LYS A 3 -42.57 30.67 6.21
CA LYS A 3 -41.63 29.79 5.49
C LYS A 3 -40.39 29.28 6.26
N ILE A 4 -40.51 28.02 6.69
CA ILE A 4 -39.41 27.09 6.97
C ILE A 4 -38.60 26.91 5.67
N ILE A 5 -37.30 27.22 5.71
CA ILE A 5 -36.35 26.83 4.66
C ILE A 5 -35.80 25.47 5.06
N PHE A 6 -36.20 24.42 4.35
CA PHE A 6 -35.55 23.11 4.41
C PHE A 6 -34.17 23.23 3.75
N LEU A 7 -33.12 23.14 4.57
CA LEU A 7 -31.75 22.99 4.07
C LEU A 7 -31.53 21.49 3.84
N VAL A 8 -31.61 21.08 2.58
CA VAL A 8 -31.27 19.72 2.14
C VAL A 8 -29.77 19.56 2.35
N PHE A 9 -29.38 18.85 3.41
CA PHE A 9 -28.03 18.32 3.54
C PHE A 9 -27.85 17.26 2.46
N SER A 10 -27.21 17.64 1.35
CA SER A 10 -26.55 16.70 0.45
C SER A 10 -25.43 16.03 1.25
N ILE A 11 -25.75 14.90 1.87
CA ILE A 11 -24.75 13.96 2.39
C ILE A 11 -23.96 13.51 1.17
N PHE A 12 -22.73 13.98 1.04
CA PHE A 12 -21.75 13.42 0.12
C PHE A 12 -21.71 11.92 0.37
N SER A 13 -22.19 11.15 -0.60
CA SER A 13 -21.98 9.71 -0.63
C SER A 13 -20.49 9.47 -0.75
N LEU A 14 -19.82 9.28 0.39
CA LEU A 14 -18.56 8.56 0.44
C LEU A 14 -18.88 7.18 -0.10
N SER A 15 -18.58 6.95 -1.38
CA SER A 15 -18.64 5.63 -1.99
C SER A 15 -17.51 4.79 -1.41
N ALA A 16 -17.65 4.40 -0.14
CA ALA A 16 -16.98 3.22 0.38
C ALA A 16 -17.41 2.08 -0.55
N HIS A 17 -16.51 1.65 -1.42
CA HIS A 17 -16.77 0.49 -2.25
C HIS A 17 -16.93 -0.66 -1.27
N ALA A 18 -18.15 -1.24 -1.19
CA ALA A 18 -18.37 -2.40 -0.37
C ALA A 18 -17.36 -3.48 -0.80
N THR A 19 -16.48 -3.86 0.13
CA THR A 19 -15.51 -4.92 -0.11
C THR A 19 -16.27 -6.19 -0.53
N SER A 20 -15.76 -6.90 -1.52
CA SER A 20 -16.39 -8.15 -1.95
C SER A 20 -16.10 -9.27 -0.95
N LEU A 21 -16.96 -10.29 -0.88
CA LEU A 21 -16.70 -11.48 -0.05
C LEU A 21 -15.35 -12.15 -0.39
N LYS A 22 -14.94 -12.08 -1.66
CA LYS A 22 -13.61 -12.54 -2.10
C LYS A 22 -12.50 -11.73 -1.41
N ASN A 23 -12.63 -10.41 -1.39
CA ASN A 23 -11.63 -9.54 -0.80
C ASN A 23 -11.59 -9.65 0.73
N GLU A 24 -12.75 -9.82 1.39
CA GLU A 24 -12.82 -10.15 2.82
C GLU A 24 -12.11 -11.46 3.15
N ASN A 25 -12.30 -12.50 2.34
CA ASN A 25 -11.60 -13.77 2.50
C ASN A 25 -10.09 -13.62 2.31
N ASN A 26 -9.66 -12.84 1.31
CA ASN A 26 -8.24 -12.56 1.09
C ASN A 26 -7.60 -11.81 2.27
N LEU A 27 -8.29 -10.79 2.79
CA LEU A 27 -7.82 -10.04 3.96
C LEU A 27 -7.75 -10.93 5.20
N SER A 28 -8.79 -11.73 5.46
CA SER A 28 -8.78 -12.70 6.55
C SER A 28 -7.63 -13.71 6.40
N TRP A 29 -7.38 -14.19 5.19
CA TRP A 29 -6.25 -15.06 4.91
C TRP A 29 -4.92 -14.35 5.18
N LEU A 30 -4.74 -13.10 4.74
CA LEU A 30 -3.54 -12.31 5.00
C LEU A 30 -3.28 -12.18 6.52
N LEU A 31 -4.29 -11.74 7.28
CA LEU A 31 -4.16 -11.53 8.72
C LEU A 31 -3.84 -12.82 9.48
N ASN A 32 -4.39 -13.96 9.05
CA ASN A 32 -4.11 -15.26 9.66
C ASN A 32 -2.75 -15.86 9.26
N ASN A 33 -2.09 -15.32 8.23
CA ASN A 33 -0.84 -15.86 7.67
C ASN A 33 0.25 -14.78 7.56
N TYR A 34 0.14 -13.69 8.33
CA TYR A 34 0.94 -12.49 8.15
C TYR A 34 2.45 -12.77 8.13
N ASP A 35 2.97 -13.42 9.18
CA ASP A 35 4.38 -13.80 9.29
C ASP A 35 4.86 -14.63 8.09
N LYS A 36 4.01 -15.55 7.59
CA LYS A 36 4.35 -16.40 6.45
C LYS A 36 4.35 -15.62 5.15
N VAL A 37 3.45 -14.64 5.02
CA VAL A 37 3.43 -13.72 3.89
C VAL A 37 4.70 -12.88 3.88
N GLU A 38 5.08 -12.29 5.01
CA GLU A 38 6.33 -11.52 5.14
C GLU A 38 7.56 -12.36 4.79
N GLU A 39 7.66 -13.58 5.33
CA GLU A 39 8.73 -14.52 4.98
C GLU A 39 8.77 -14.80 3.47
N THR A 40 7.59 -15.01 2.86
CA THR A 40 7.47 -15.35 1.43
C THR A 40 7.89 -14.19 0.53
N VAL A 41 7.55 -12.95 0.87
CA VAL A 41 7.88 -11.78 0.05
C VAL A 41 9.29 -11.24 0.28
N SER A 42 9.99 -11.70 1.32
CA SER A 42 11.33 -11.23 1.70
C SER A 42 12.48 -12.17 1.31
N ARG A 43 12.15 -13.41 0.91
CA ARG A 43 13.13 -14.44 0.50
C ARG A 43 13.33 -14.49 -1.01
N ASP A 44 14.25 -15.31 -1.49
CA ASP A 44 14.40 -15.54 -2.94
C ASP A 44 13.12 -16.08 -3.59
N LYS A 45 12.98 -15.86 -4.91
CA LYS A 45 11.79 -16.25 -5.68
C LYS A 45 11.42 -17.71 -5.43
N SER A 46 10.18 -17.93 -4.98
CA SER A 46 9.63 -19.25 -4.69
C SER A 46 8.33 -19.50 -5.45
N TYR A 47 7.84 -20.74 -5.42
CA TYR A 47 6.57 -21.12 -6.02
C TYR A 47 5.39 -20.29 -5.48
N GLU A 48 5.44 -19.98 -4.18
CA GLU A 48 4.41 -19.25 -3.46
C GLU A 48 4.42 -17.73 -3.72
N LEU A 49 5.55 -17.18 -4.20
CA LEU A 49 5.70 -15.73 -4.34
C LEU A 49 4.60 -15.11 -5.21
N ILE A 50 4.37 -15.62 -6.41
CA ILE A 50 3.37 -15.07 -7.34
C ILE A 50 1.93 -15.18 -6.79
N PRO A 51 1.47 -16.33 -6.27
CA PRO A 51 0.17 -16.41 -5.60
C PRO A 51 0.00 -15.41 -4.45
N VAL A 52 1.04 -15.25 -3.62
CA VAL A 52 1.02 -14.32 -2.48
C VAL A 52 0.94 -12.88 -2.97
N THR A 53 1.80 -12.46 -3.91
CA THR A 53 1.75 -11.07 -4.42
C THR A 53 0.44 -10.78 -5.14
N ASN A 54 -0.13 -11.73 -5.89
CA ASN A 54 -1.46 -11.56 -6.51
C ASN A 54 -2.54 -11.33 -5.45
N THR A 55 -2.49 -12.05 -4.34
CA THR A 55 -3.43 -11.88 -3.23
C THR A 55 -3.27 -10.50 -2.58
N LEU A 56 -2.03 -10.07 -2.34
CA LEU A 56 -1.73 -8.73 -1.83
C LEU A 56 -2.23 -7.63 -2.74
N VAL A 57 -2.02 -7.75 -4.06
CA VAL A 57 -2.48 -6.77 -5.05
C VAL A 57 -4.00 -6.69 -5.10
N GLU A 58 -4.71 -7.82 -4.97
CA GLU A 58 -6.17 -7.82 -4.92
C GLU A 58 -6.69 -7.06 -3.68
N ILE A 59 -6.12 -7.36 -2.50
CA ILE A 59 -6.46 -6.66 -1.24
C ILE A 59 -6.16 -5.17 -1.38
N TRP A 60 -4.96 -4.85 -1.86
CA TRP A 60 -4.53 -3.48 -2.06
C TRP A 60 -5.42 -2.72 -3.04
N TYR A 61 -5.82 -3.31 -4.16
CA TYR A 61 -6.66 -2.64 -5.14
C TYR A 61 -8.03 -2.27 -4.55
N HIS A 62 -8.57 -3.13 -3.70
CA HIS A 62 -9.85 -2.94 -3.03
C HIS A 62 -9.77 -2.30 -1.64
N ARG A 63 -8.57 -1.84 -1.24
CA ARG A 63 -8.34 -1.29 0.09
C ARG A 63 -9.17 -0.03 0.35
N ASP A 64 -9.49 0.16 1.61
CA ASP A 64 -10.02 1.38 2.21
C ASP A 64 -9.01 1.93 3.23
N GLY A 65 -9.41 2.95 4.01
CA GLY A 65 -8.54 3.55 5.02
C GLY A 65 -8.10 2.57 6.11
N ALA A 66 -8.94 1.62 6.51
CA ALA A 66 -8.59 0.63 7.52
C ALA A 66 -7.53 -0.32 6.97
N THR A 67 -7.87 -1.03 5.89
CA THR A 67 -7.06 -2.09 5.26
C THR A 67 -5.77 -1.61 4.59
N THR A 68 -5.58 -0.29 4.46
CA THR A 68 -4.38 0.28 3.86
C THR A 68 -3.14 -0.05 4.68
N ALA A 69 -3.18 0.04 6.01
CA ALA A 69 -1.98 -0.17 6.83
C ALA A 69 -1.49 -1.62 6.71
N GLU A 70 -2.39 -2.58 6.89
CA GLU A 70 -2.08 -4.00 7.04
C GLU A 70 -1.48 -4.57 5.75
N VAL A 71 -2.05 -4.21 4.58
CA VAL A 71 -1.56 -4.72 3.29
C VAL A 71 -0.31 -3.97 2.79
N SER A 72 -0.06 -2.74 3.26
CA SER A 72 1.03 -1.92 2.75
C SER A 72 2.40 -2.46 3.14
N ILE A 73 2.56 -2.98 4.36
CA ILE A 73 3.87 -3.47 4.84
C ILE A 73 4.37 -4.65 3.98
N PRO A 74 3.59 -5.72 3.74
CA PRO A 74 4.03 -6.81 2.87
C PRO A 74 4.25 -6.38 1.41
N ILE A 75 3.48 -5.41 0.92
CA ILE A 75 3.70 -4.83 -0.42
C ILE A 75 5.03 -4.08 -0.49
N ILE A 76 5.36 -3.30 0.54
CA ILE A 76 6.63 -2.57 0.61
C ILE A 76 7.80 -3.57 0.67
N MET A 77 7.68 -4.63 1.48
CA MET A 77 8.68 -5.71 1.52
C MET A 77 8.84 -6.36 0.14
N ALA A 78 7.73 -6.69 -0.54
CA ALA A 78 7.77 -7.24 -1.89
C ALA A 78 8.41 -6.28 -2.91
N LEU A 79 8.21 -4.96 -2.77
CA LEU A 79 8.88 -3.96 -3.59
C LEU A 79 10.38 -3.86 -3.30
N ILE A 80 10.79 -4.00 -2.04
CA ILE A 80 12.21 -4.00 -1.64
C ILE A 80 12.94 -5.20 -2.28
N HIS A 81 12.38 -6.40 -2.15
CA HIS A 81 13.03 -7.65 -2.54
C HIS A 81 12.77 -8.06 -4.00
N HIS A 82 11.60 -7.75 -4.54
CA HIS A 82 11.14 -8.19 -5.87
C HIS A 82 10.49 -7.05 -6.68
N PRO A 83 11.20 -5.92 -6.90
CA PRO A 83 10.66 -4.77 -7.61
C PRO A 83 10.25 -5.09 -9.05
N ASP A 84 10.88 -6.09 -9.67
CA ASP A 84 10.58 -6.59 -11.02
C ASP A 84 9.27 -7.39 -11.11
N ILE A 85 8.71 -7.81 -9.97
CA ILE A 85 7.44 -8.53 -9.89
C ILE A 85 6.35 -7.60 -9.37
N MET A 86 6.59 -6.97 -8.22
CA MET A 86 5.54 -6.24 -7.50
C MET A 86 5.17 -4.93 -8.20
N LEU A 87 6.16 -4.17 -8.70
CA LEU A 87 5.87 -2.86 -9.29
C LEU A 87 5.03 -2.94 -10.57
N PRO A 88 5.26 -3.87 -11.53
CA PRO A 88 4.35 -4.08 -12.66
C PRO A 88 2.90 -4.33 -12.24
N MET A 89 2.67 -5.19 -11.24
CA MET A 89 1.32 -5.51 -10.77
C MET A 89 0.59 -4.28 -10.19
N LEU A 90 1.32 -3.39 -9.51
CA LEU A 90 0.78 -2.12 -9.03
C LEU A 90 0.56 -1.11 -10.17
N ALA A 91 1.48 -1.09 -11.15
CA ALA A 91 1.44 -0.19 -12.29
C ALA A 91 0.25 -0.46 -13.23
N ASP A 92 -0.28 -1.69 -13.23
CA ASP A 92 -1.52 -2.05 -13.95
C ASP A 92 -2.74 -1.25 -13.45
N ASN A 93 -2.68 -0.65 -12.26
CA ASN A 93 -3.75 0.13 -11.65
C ASN A 93 -3.25 1.52 -11.20
N PRO A 94 -2.93 2.43 -12.14
CA PRO A 94 -2.23 3.69 -11.86
C PRO A 94 -2.99 4.62 -10.90
N ASP A 95 -4.32 4.69 -11.00
CA ASP A 95 -5.12 5.52 -10.10
C ASP A 95 -5.09 4.98 -8.67
N SER A 96 -5.07 3.65 -8.51
CA SER A 96 -4.95 3.00 -7.20
C SER A 96 -3.55 3.23 -6.62
N PHE A 97 -2.52 3.21 -7.46
CA PHE A 97 -1.14 3.54 -7.10
C PHE A 97 -1.00 4.98 -6.60
N ASP A 98 -1.52 5.96 -7.33
CA ASP A 98 -1.44 7.36 -6.92
C ASP A 98 -2.21 7.59 -5.60
N ARG A 99 -3.37 6.96 -5.42
CA ARG A 99 -4.10 6.99 -4.14
C ARG A 99 -3.27 6.37 -3.01
N TRP A 100 -2.59 5.25 -3.25
CA TRP A 100 -1.77 4.57 -2.24
C TRP A 100 -0.60 5.46 -1.80
N LEU A 101 0.11 6.05 -2.75
CA LEU A 101 1.22 6.97 -2.47
C LEU A 101 0.77 8.17 -1.64
N SER A 102 -0.44 8.70 -1.88
CA SER A 102 -0.96 9.81 -1.07
C SER A 102 -1.17 9.45 0.42
N GLN A 103 -1.26 8.16 0.74
CA GLN A 103 -1.43 7.65 2.11
C GLN A 103 -0.08 7.47 2.85
N PHE A 104 1.06 7.67 2.19
CA PHE A 104 2.38 7.54 2.81
C PHE A 104 2.62 8.56 3.93
N ASN A 105 2.12 9.79 3.78
CA ASN A 105 2.21 10.82 4.81
C ASN A 105 1.16 10.66 5.93
N GLY A 106 0.41 9.57 5.90
CA GLY A 106 -0.59 9.19 6.88
C GLY A 106 -0.41 7.73 7.26
N ILE A 107 -1.42 6.92 6.98
CA ILE A 107 -1.63 5.59 7.55
C ILE A 107 -0.46 4.61 7.31
N VAL A 108 0.25 4.68 6.17
CA VAL A 108 1.26 3.66 5.82
C VAL A 108 2.52 3.73 6.67
N PHE A 109 3.00 4.94 6.98
CA PHE A 109 4.21 5.16 7.80
C PHE A 109 3.85 5.80 9.16
N MET A 110 2.65 5.49 9.66
CA MET A 110 2.20 5.91 10.98
C MET A 110 2.42 4.77 11.98
N ASP A 111 3.22 5.06 13.01
CA ASP A 111 3.39 4.23 14.18
C ASP A 111 2.19 4.44 15.12
N PHE A 112 1.24 3.51 15.05
CA PHE A 112 0.04 3.51 15.89
C PHE A 112 0.28 2.92 17.29
N SER A 113 1.29 2.07 17.47
CA SER A 113 1.60 1.41 18.74
C SER A 113 2.57 2.21 19.61
N GLY A 114 3.40 3.06 18.98
CA GLY A 114 4.53 3.72 19.62
C GLY A 114 5.78 2.84 19.70
N GLU A 115 5.72 1.63 19.13
CA GLU A 115 6.78 0.62 19.21
C GLU A 115 7.41 0.33 17.85
N SER A 116 6.80 0.79 16.74
CA SER A 116 7.20 0.43 15.38
C SER A 116 7.92 1.58 14.63
N PHE A 117 8.21 2.70 15.29
CA PHE A 117 8.83 3.87 14.64
C PHE A 117 10.15 3.54 13.92
N ASP A 118 11.06 2.84 14.61
CA ASP A 118 12.38 2.51 14.05
C ASP A 118 12.27 1.52 12.88
N GLU A 119 11.36 0.55 12.99
CA GLU A 119 11.08 -0.42 11.94
C GLU A 119 10.51 0.26 10.69
N LEU A 120 9.49 1.11 10.84
CA LEU A 120 8.89 1.86 9.75
C LEU A 120 9.90 2.80 9.08
N THR A 121 10.78 3.41 9.88
CA THR A 121 11.86 4.26 9.37
C THR A 121 12.86 3.45 8.54
N SER A 122 13.27 2.29 9.04
CA SER A 122 14.14 1.37 8.32
C SER A 122 13.50 0.90 7.02
N LEU A 123 12.22 0.51 7.05
CA LEU A 123 11.48 0.03 5.89
C LEU A 123 11.38 1.12 4.81
N LYS A 124 11.11 2.37 5.21
CA LYS A 124 11.07 3.53 4.31
C LYS A 124 12.42 3.72 3.58
N VAL A 125 13.53 3.66 4.33
CA VAL A 125 14.88 3.83 3.77
C VAL A 125 15.21 2.71 2.80
N GLN A 126 14.97 1.45 3.19
CA GLN A 126 15.21 0.29 2.33
C GLN A 126 14.39 0.34 1.04
N LEU A 127 13.13 0.78 1.12
CA LEU A 127 12.30 0.96 -0.08
C LEU A 127 12.89 2.03 -1.01
N ALA A 128 13.33 3.17 -0.47
CA ALA A 128 13.94 4.23 -1.27
C ALA A 128 15.22 3.76 -1.97
N GLU A 129 16.08 3.01 -1.27
CA GLU A 129 17.32 2.44 -1.82
C GLU A 129 17.04 1.40 -2.91
N SER A 130 16.09 0.49 -2.67
CA SER A 130 15.70 -0.53 -3.63
C SER A 130 15.11 0.09 -4.90
N MET A 131 14.20 1.06 -4.76
CA MET A 131 13.62 1.77 -5.91
C MET A 131 14.65 2.58 -6.69
N SER A 132 15.58 3.24 -6.00
CA SER A 132 16.69 3.97 -6.65
C SER A 132 17.56 3.02 -7.47
N SER A 133 17.91 1.87 -6.90
CA SER A 133 18.67 0.82 -7.59
C SER A 133 17.89 0.21 -8.75
N PHE A 134 16.57 0.02 -8.60
CA PHE A 134 15.71 -0.51 -9.65
C PHE A 134 15.53 0.48 -10.79
N SER A 135 15.43 1.79 -10.52
CA SER A 135 15.28 2.85 -11.53
C SER A 135 16.38 2.84 -12.59
N GLN A 136 17.60 2.44 -12.20
CA GLN A 136 18.75 2.36 -13.11
C GLN A 136 18.62 1.23 -14.15
N ARG A 137 17.86 0.17 -13.82
CA ARG A 137 17.69 -1.03 -14.65
C ARG A 137 16.26 -1.26 -15.14
N SER A 138 15.31 -0.44 -14.72
CA SER A 138 13.89 -0.62 -15.02
C SER A 138 13.56 -0.26 -16.46
N ASP A 139 12.53 -0.94 -16.99
CA ASP A 139 11.94 -0.62 -18.29
C ASP A 139 11.43 0.83 -18.31
N HIS A 140 11.52 1.48 -19.46
CA HIS A 140 10.95 2.80 -19.71
C HIS A 140 9.47 2.91 -19.28
N GLN A 141 8.70 1.83 -19.40
CA GLN A 141 7.29 1.82 -18.99
C GLN A 141 7.10 1.94 -17.46
N LEU A 142 8.02 1.41 -16.66
CA LEU A 142 7.93 1.43 -15.19
C LEU A 142 8.59 2.66 -14.57
N LYS A 143 9.49 3.35 -15.28
CA LYS A 143 10.18 4.55 -14.79
C LYS A 143 9.26 5.61 -14.16
N PRO A 144 8.09 5.95 -14.74
CA PRO A 144 7.18 6.91 -14.12
C PRO A 144 6.72 6.48 -12.72
N PHE A 145 6.45 5.19 -12.51
CA PHE A 145 6.00 4.65 -11.22
C PHE A 145 7.12 4.63 -10.19
N VAL A 146 8.32 4.19 -10.60
CA VAL A 146 9.52 4.23 -9.75
C VAL A 146 9.80 5.66 -9.28
N ASN A 147 9.80 6.62 -10.21
CA ASN A 147 10.10 8.02 -9.90
C ASN A 147 9.03 8.66 -8.99
N LYS A 148 7.75 8.35 -9.22
CA LYS A 148 6.66 8.78 -8.33
C LYS A 148 6.86 8.25 -6.90
N LEU A 149 7.19 6.97 -6.77
CA LEU A 149 7.41 6.31 -5.50
C LEU A 149 8.59 6.93 -4.75
N ILE A 150 9.76 7.08 -5.40
CA ILE A 150 10.95 7.71 -4.81
C ILE A 150 10.62 9.14 -4.34
N LYS A 151 10.01 9.95 -5.21
CA LYS A 151 9.64 11.33 -4.88
C LYS A 151 8.67 11.40 -3.70
N GLN A 152 7.72 10.46 -3.62
CA GLN A 152 6.82 10.41 -2.48
C GLN A 152 7.57 10.07 -1.19
N LEU A 153 8.49 9.10 -1.22
CA LEU A 153 9.28 8.74 -0.05
C LEU A 153 10.17 9.88 0.46
N GLU A 154 10.71 10.71 -0.43
CA GLU A 154 11.52 11.88 -0.06
C GLU A 154 10.74 12.86 0.84
N VAL A 155 9.44 13.01 0.61
CA VAL A 155 8.58 13.94 1.35
C VAL A 155 7.79 13.27 2.48
N THR A 156 7.90 11.96 2.64
CA THR A 156 7.22 11.21 3.69
C THR A 156 7.98 11.25 5.01
N GLU A 157 7.26 11.43 6.10
CA GLU A 157 7.80 11.33 7.45
C GLU A 157 7.16 10.14 8.16
N VAL A 158 7.95 9.37 8.89
CA VAL A 158 7.41 8.41 9.85
C VAL A 158 6.91 9.20 11.05
N ARG A 159 5.70 8.90 11.52
CA ARG A 159 5.03 9.66 12.58
C ARG A 159 4.43 8.72 13.61
N THR A 160 4.48 9.10 14.88
CA THR A 160 3.80 8.38 15.96
C THR A 160 2.50 9.08 16.33
N VAL A 161 1.46 8.31 16.65
CA VAL A 161 0.22 8.85 17.25
C VAL A 161 0.51 9.22 18.69
N ASN A 162 0.72 10.52 18.94
CA ASN A 162 0.84 11.10 20.28
C ASN A 162 -0.52 11.40 20.90
#